data_AF-A0A7C4KRS1-F1
#
_entry.id   AF-A0A7C4KRS1-F1
#
_cell.length_a   1.000
_cell.length_b   1.000
_cell.length_c   1.000
_cell.angle_alpha   90.00
_cell.angle_beta   90.00
_cell.angle_gamma   90.00
#
_symmetry.space_group_name_H-M   'P 1'
#
loop_
_entity.id
_entity.type
_entity.pdbx_description
1 polymer ?
#
loop_
_entity_poly.entity_id
_entity_poly.type
_entity_poly.pdbx_seq_one_letter_code
_entity_poly.pdbx_strand_id
1 'polypeptide(L)'
;MKARVCQPPGDNRSTGPAVATITPGSWVEAIPGLSREQAQEEARRCLGAFTCTFCEVCQLICPDQCITRDEVIGEIRIDLDFCKGCGLCAAYCPKGALRMEREDGGG
;
A
#
# COMPACT_ATOMS: atom_id res chain seq x y z
N MET A 1 5.85 -14.41 17.27
CA MET A 1 5.80 -14.09 15.83
C MET A 1 6.01 -12.59 15.70
N LYS A 2 6.89 -12.11 14.83
CA LYS A 2 7.14 -10.68 14.62
C LYS A 2 6.76 -10.29 13.18
N ALA A 3 6.34 -9.04 12.99
CA ALA A 3 6.08 -8.50 11.65
C ALA A 3 7.42 -8.19 10.99
N ARG A 4 7.77 -8.84 9.88
CA ARG A 4 9.15 -8.77 9.36
C ARG A 4 9.29 -8.20 7.93
N VAL A 5 8.21 -8.10 7.16
CA VAL A 5 8.33 -7.76 5.74
C VAL A 5 7.32 -6.70 5.35
N CYS A 6 7.73 -5.47 5.02
CA CYS A 6 7.00 -4.62 4.06
C CYS A 6 7.73 -4.81 2.73
N GLN A 7 7.10 -5.37 1.69
CA GLN A 7 7.71 -5.31 0.36
C GLN A 7 7.58 -3.86 -0.16
N PRO A 8 8.68 -3.11 -0.36
CA PRO A 8 8.60 -1.73 -0.84
C PRO A 8 7.99 -1.68 -2.25
N PRO A 9 7.25 -0.61 -2.60
CA PRO A 9 6.62 -0.46 -3.90
C PRO A 9 7.69 -0.52 -4.99
N GLY A 10 7.58 -1.48 -5.91
CA GLY A 10 8.07 -1.23 -7.27
C GLY A 10 7.22 -0.11 -7.89
N ASP A 11 7.75 0.61 -8.88
CA ASP A 11 7.14 1.77 -9.57
C ASP A 11 5.82 1.44 -10.31
N ASN A 12 4.81 0.94 -9.58
CA ASN A 12 3.50 0.58 -10.11
C ASN A 12 2.51 1.75 -10.05
N ARG A 13 2.98 2.96 -9.74
CA ARG A 13 2.18 4.18 -9.80
C ARG A 13 1.98 4.55 -11.27
N SER A 14 1.16 3.79 -11.98
CA SER A 14 0.69 4.20 -13.29
C SER A 14 -0.11 5.49 -13.12
N THR A 15 0.28 6.52 -13.87
CA THR A 15 -0.59 7.66 -14.13
C THR A 15 -1.83 7.10 -14.80
N GLY A 16 -3.00 7.31 -14.17
CA GLY A 16 -4.26 6.92 -14.78
C GLY A 16 -4.45 7.57 -16.16
N PRO A 17 -5.41 7.11 -16.96
CA PRO A 17 -5.68 7.71 -18.26
C PRO A 17 -5.92 9.22 -18.09
N ALA A 18 -5.43 10.02 -19.05
CA ALA A 18 -5.73 11.45 -19.08
C ALA A 18 -7.24 11.63 -19.15
N VAL A 19 -7.85 12.02 -18.03
CA VAL A 19 -9.28 12.31 -17.99
C VAL A 19 -9.50 13.55 -18.85
N ALA A 20 -10.41 13.47 -19.82
CA ALA A 20 -10.75 14.61 -20.65
C ALA A 20 -11.11 15.80 -19.76
N THR A 21 -10.47 16.94 -19.98
CA THR A 21 -10.65 18.15 -19.19
C THR A 21 -12.11 18.59 -19.28
N ILE A 22 -12.87 18.46 -18.19
CA ILE A 22 -14.24 18.97 -18.11
C ILE A 22 -14.14 20.49 -18.20
N THR A 23 -14.50 21.07 -19.34
CA THR A 23 -14.56 22.52 -19.50
C THR A 23 -15.90 23.02 -18.98
N PRO A 24 -15.94 24.14 -18.24
CA PRO A 24 -17.20 24.74 -17.80
C PRO A 24 -18.11 25.01 -19.02
N GLY A 25 -19.31 24.42 -19.03
CA GLY A 25 -20.28 24.52 -20.13
C GLY A 25 -20.33 23.31 -21.07
N SER A 26 -19.41 22.34 -20.93
CA SER A 26 -19.51 21.05 -21.63
C SER A 26 -20.43 20.07 -20.87
N TRP A 27 -21.72 20.11 -21.18
CA TRP A 27 -22.67 19.08 -20.75
C TRP A 27 -22.52 17.84 -21.63
N VAL A 28 -21.36 17.18 -21.53
CA VAL A 28 -21.16 15.87 -22.17
C VAL A 28 -21.79 14.83 -21.26
N GLU A 29 -22.92 14.27 -21.70
CA GLU A 29 -23.75 13.34 -20.92
C GLU A 29 -23.04 12.00 -20.64
N ALA A 30 -21.94 11.70 -21.34
CA ALA A 30 -21.16 10.50 -21.13
C ALA A 30 -19.65 10.76 -21.25
N ILE A 31 -18.92 10.51 -20.15
CA ILE A 31 -17.47 10.28 -20.22
C ILE A 31 -17.27 9.10 -21.19
N PRO A 32 -16.47 9.24 -22.27
CA PRO A 32 -16.19 8.12 -23.16
C PRO A 32 -15.70 6.92 -22.35
N GLY A 33 -16.32 5.76 -22.55
CA GLY A 33 -15.88 4.54 -21.88
C GLY A 33 -14.42 4.23 -22.21
N LEU A 34 -13.71 3.59 -21.27
CA LEU A 34 -12.36 3.10 -21.51
C LEU A 34 -12.38 2.07 -22.64
N SER A 35 -11.36 2.09 -23.51
CA SER A 35 -11.11 0.96 -24.43
C SER A 35 -10.85 -0.32 -23.62
N ARG A 36 -10.90 -1.49 -24.27
CA ARG A 36 -10.57 -2.76 -23.62
C ARG A 36 -9.19 -2.72 -22.97
N GLU A 37 -8.21 -2.15 -23.68
CA GLU A 37 -6.82 -2.02 -23.25
C GLU A 37 -6.70 -1.04 -22.08
N GLN A 38 -7.36 0.12 -22.16
CA GLN A 38 -7.38 1.11 -21.08
C GLN A 38 -8.10 0.60 -19.84
N ALA A 39 -9.16 -0.19 -20.00
CA ALA A 39 -9.87 -0.82 -18.90
C ALA A 39 -9.02 -1.89 -18.22
N GLN A 40 -8.25 -2.68 -18.99
CA GLN A 40 -7.29 -3.65 -18.46
C GLN A 40 -6.15 -2.96 -17.70
N GLU A 41 -5.64 -1.88 -18.27
CA GLU A 41 -4.60 -1.03 -17.70
C GLU A 41 -5.05 -0.38 -16.37
N GLU A 42 -6.26 0.19 -16.31
CA GLU A 42 -6.80 0.75 -15.07
C GLU A 42 -7.12 -0.35 -14.06
N ALA A 43 -7.65 -1.50 -14.50
CA ALA A 43 -7.91 -2.64 -13.61
C ALA A 43 -6.64 -3.18 -12.95
N ARG A 44 -5.47 -3.08 -13.61
CA ARG A 44 -4.18 -3.50 -13.01
C ARG A 44 -3.77 -2.63 -11.81
N ARG A 45 -4.35 -1.44 -11.66
CA ARG A 45 -4.12 -0.51 -10.55
C ARG A 45 -4.92 -0.90 -9.29
N CYS A 46 -5.97 -1.71 -9.41
CA CYS A 46 -6.81 -2.14 -8.29
C CYS A 46 -6.13 -3.18 -7.39
N LEU A 47 -5.97 -2.83 -6.09
CA LEU A 47 -5.81 -3.64 -4.86
C LEU A 47 -4.86 -4.86 -4.79
N GLY A 48 -4.27 -5.32 -5.89
CA GLY A 48 -3.50 -6.57 -5.97
C GLY A 48 -1.99 -6.43 -5.80
N ALA A 49 -1.46 -5.22 -5.68
CA ALA A 49 -0.05 -5.06 -5.35
C ALA A 49 0.12 -5.33 -3.85
N PHE A 50 0.69 -6.49 -3.51
CA PHE A 50 1.19 -6.87 -2.17
C PHE A 50 2.37 -5.99 -1.72
N THR A 51 2.29 -4.71 -2.03
CA THR A 51 3.41 -3.79 -2.02
C THR A 51 3.05 -2.55 -1.21
N CYS A 52 3.95 -2.23 -0.29
CA CYS A 52 3.87 -1.14 0.66
C CYS A 52 3.71 0.17 -0.12
N THR A 53 2.74 1.03 0.21
CA THR A 53 2.63 2.37 -0.40
C THR A 53 2.89 3.47 0.61
N PHE A 54 3.50 3.13 1.74
CA PHE A 54 3.83 4.07 2.82
C PHE A 54 2.61 4.86 3.33
N CYS A 55 1.44 4.20 3.41
CA CYS A 55 0.19 4.83 3.86
C CYS A 55 0.07 4.98 5.39
N GLU A 56 1.08 4.55 6.15
CA GLU A 56 1.19 4.73 7.62
C GLU A 56 0.06 4.08 8.47
N VAL A 57 -0.90 3.36 7.86
CA VAL A 57 -1.96 2.64 8.59
C VAL A 57 -1.40 1.67 9.62
N CYS A 58 -0.30 0.98 9.28
CA CYS A 58 0.37 0.07 10.20
C CYS A 58 0.98 0.78 11.42
N GLN A 59 1.48 2.00 11.26
CA GLN A 59 1.99 2.82 12.36
C GLN A 59 0.86 3.27 13.29
N LEU A 60 -0.26 3.74 12.72
CA LEU A 60 -1.41 4.18 13.50
C LEU A 60 -2.02 3.06 14.34
N ILE A 61 -2.10 1.84 13.81
CA ILE A 61 -2.74 0.72 14.49
C ILE A 61 -1.81 -0.02 15.48
N CYS A 62 -0.50 0.27 15.48
CA CYS A 62 0.45 -0.41 16.34
C CYS A 62 0.27 0.05 17.80
N PRO A 63 -0.18 -0.82 18.74
CA PRO A 63 -0.38 -0.42 20.13
C PRO A 63 0.93 -0.12 20.84
N ASP A 64 2.02 -0.79 20.46
CA ASP A 64 3.36 -0.62 21.04
C ASP A 64 4.16 0.52 20.37
N GLN A 65 3.59 1.18 19.35
CA GLN A 65 4.24 2.28 18.61
C GLN A 65 5.67 1.95 18.12
N CYS A 66 5.93 0.69 17.76
CA CYS A 66 7.24 0.23 17.30
C CYS A 66 7.44 0.34 15.77
N ILE A 67 6.60 1.13 15.08
CA ILE A 67 6.62 1.30 13.63
C ILE A 67 6.85 2.78 13.32
N THR A 68 7.86 3.08 12.53
CA THR A 68 8.24 4.44 12.16
C THR A 68 8.34 4.58 10.64
N ARG A 69 8.31 5.81 10.16
CA ARG A 69 8.58 6.13 8.76
C ARG A 69 9.91 6.85 8.65
N ASP A 70 10.76 6.40 7.73
CA ASP A 70 12.01 7.09 7.42
C ASP A 70 11.71 8.45 6.77
N GLU A 71 12.34 9.49 7.28
CA GLU A 71 12.09 10.88 6.86
C GLU A 71 12.67 11.23 5.48
N VAL A 72 13.65 10.46 5.00
CA VAL A 72 14.38 10.70 3.76
C VAL A 72 13.79 9.87 2.61
N ILE A 73 13.69 8.56 2.78
CA ILE A 73 13.22 7.62 1.75
C ILE A 73 11.72 7.33 1.86
N GLY A 74 11.07 7.67 2.98
CA GLY A 74 9.64 7.48 3.19
C GLY A 74 9.23 6.04 3.51
N GLU A 75 10.18 5.12 3.68
CA GLU A 75 9.93 3.71 3.96
C GLU A 75 9.41 3.45 5.37
N ILE A 76 8.57 2.43 5.52
CA ILE A 76 8.11 1.95 6.83
C ILE A 76 9.17 1.03 7.45
N ARG A 77 9.60 1.34 8.67
CA ARG A 77 10.49 0.51 9.49
C ARG A 77 9.75 -0.02 10.71
N ILE A 78 10.06 -1.25 11.08
CA ILE A 78 9.51 -1.92 12.25
C ILE A 78 10.67 -2.25 13.18
N ASP A 79 10.63 -1.72 14.39
CA ASP A 79 11.57 -2.09 15.44
C ASP A 79 11.16 -3.46 16.02
N LEU A 80 11.95 -4.47 15.68
CA LEU A 80 11.69 -5.85 16.08
C LEU A 80 11.99 -6.10 17.55
N ASP A 81 12.78 -5.27 18.23
CA ASP A 81 13.09 -5.45 19.65
C ASP A 81 11.91 -5.04 20.53
N PHE A 82 11.17 -4.02 20.09
CA PHE A 82 9.95 -3.56 20.78
C PHE A 82 8.68 -4.28 20.31
N CYS A 83 8.68 -4.87 19.11
CA CYS A 83 7.53 -5.58 18.55
C CYS A 83 7.09 -6.78 19.41
N LYS A 84 5.86 -6.73 19.94
CA LYS A 84 5.25 -7.82 20.73
C LYS A 84 4.55 -8.89 19.90
N GLY A 85 4.40 -8.67 18.59
CA GLY A 85 3.87 -9.70 17.70
C GLY A 85 2.35 -9.84 17.67
N CYS A 86 1.60 -8.78 18.00
CA CYS A 86 0.13 -8.81 18.03
C CYS A 86 -0.54 -9.05 16.66
N GLY A 87 0.17 -8.76 15.56
CA GLY A 87 -0.32 -9.01 14.20
C GLY A 87 -1.33 -7.99 13.64
N LEU A 88 -1.69 -6.96 14.40
CA LEU A 88 -2.65 -5.93 13.96
C LEU A 88 -2.18 -5.20 12.70
N CYS A 89 -0.90 -4.87 12.61
CA CYS A 89 -0.34 -4.20 11.43
C CYS A 89 -0.49 -5.02 10.15
N ALA A 90 -0.36 -6.35 10.22
CA ALA A 90 -0.57 -7.24 9.08
C ALA A 90 -2.06 -7.37 8.74
N ALA A 91 -2.93 -7.51 9.75
CA ALA A 91 -4.37 -7.64 9.56
C ALA A 91 -5.02 -6.38 8.94
N TYR A 92 -4.54 -5.19 9.32
CA TYR A 92 -5.08 -3.92 8.85
C TYR A 92 -4.36 -3.34 7.64
N CYS A 93 -3.33 -4.01 7.11
CA CYS A 93 -2.64 -3.53 5.92
C CYS A 93 -3.57 -3.64 4.70
N PRO A 94 -4.03 -2.52 4.10
CA PRO A 94 -4.96 -2.56 2.96
C PRO A 94 -4.31 -3.14 1.69
N LYS A 95 -2.98 -3.25 1.68
CA LYS A 95 -2.20 -3.82 0.59
C LYS A 95 -1.77 -5.27 0.85
N GLY A 96 -1.98 -5.81 2.05
CA GLY A 96 -1.43 -7.11 2.42
C GLY A 96 0.11 -7.18 2.31
N ALA A 97 0.79 -6.02 2.38
CA ALA A 97 2.23 -5.91 2.20
C ALA A 97 3.03 -6.40 3.41
N LEU A 98 2.36 -6.69 4.53
CA LEU A 98 2.94 -7.11 5.80
C LEU A 98 2.70 -8.60 6.09
N ARG A 99 3.76 -9.31 6.49
CA ARG A 99 3.70 -10.72 6.91
C ARG A 99 4.19 -10.90 8.34
N MET A 100 3.49 -11.76 9.08
CA MET A 100 3.90 -12.23 10.40
C MET A 100 4.74 -13.50 10.25
N GLU A 101 5.95 -13.49 10.80
CA GLU A 101 6.86 -14.63 10.78
C GLU A 101 7.13 -15.08 12.22
N ARG A 102 7.39 -16.38 12.42
CA ARG A 102 7.83 -16.85 13.73
C ARG A 102 9.22 -16.27 13.98
N GLU A 103 9.44 -15.88 15.22
CA GLU A 103 10.79 -15.60 15.66
C GLU A 103 11.35 -16.98 15.96
N ASP A 104 12.01 -17.57 14.97
CA ASP A 104 12.61 -18.89 15.12
C ASP A 104 13.64 -18.77 16.23
N GLY A 105 13.30 -19.29 17.41
CA GLY A 105 14.31 -19.54 18.43
C GLY A 105 15.22 -20.65 17.91
N GLY A 106 16.37 -20.30 17.33
CA GLY A 106 17.47 -21.24 17.12
C GLY A 106 18.37 -20.94 15.92
N GLY A 107 19.64 -20.64 16.20
CA GLY A 107 20.73 -20.54 15.23
C GLY A 107 21.88 -19.71 15.74
#